data_AF-A0A1E5G460-F1
#
_entry.id   AF-A0A1E5G460-F1
#
_cell.length_a   1.000
_cell.length_b   1.000
_cell.length_c   1.000
_cell.angle_alpha   90.00
_cell.angle_beta   90.00
_cell.angle_gamma   90.00
#
_symmetry.space_group_name_H-M   'P 1'
#
loop_
_entity.id
_entity.type
_entity.pdbx_description
1 polymer ?
#
loop_
_entity_poly.entity_id
_entity_poly.type
_entity_poly.pdbx_seq_one_letter_code
_entity_poly.pdbx_strand_id
1 'polypeptide(L)'
;MDDSDFLHEVLNLYEVNNGDEPVNYSNGKNAKFVLNGLETERKANVFTISGVEYTIKAVTDNAVTVSSVSDTDAIFDKIKGFVNEKLMERRYRDFPPLTNEQRRAMDDKEIEMWEEKAKSGLLRGDHMLSGILTDMRMLISDQVKGLGDGRISSLAQIGITTGSKSYK
;
A
#
# COMPACT_ATOMS: atom_id res chain seq x y z
N MET A 1 31.80 17.73 44.37
CA MET A 1 30.41 17.88 43.92
C MET A 1 29.64 16.85 44.69
N ASP A 2 28.70 17.32 45.52
CA ASP A 2 27.82 16.47 46.32
C ASP A 2 26.81 15.79 45.38
N ASP A 3 26.36 14.57 45.71
CA ASP A 3 25.38 13.85 44.91
C ASP A 3 24.06 14.62 44.82
N SER A 4 23.79 15.47 45.82
CA SER A 4 22.64 16.39 45.83
C SER A 4 22.73 17.47 44.73
N ASP A 5 23.91 17.98 44.39
CA ASP A 5 24.06 19.01 43.33
C ASP A 5 23.78 18.42 41.94
N PHE A 6 24.24 17.19 41.67
CA PHE A 6 24.05 16.54 40.38
C PHE A 6 22.56 16.31 40.05
N LEU A 7 21.77 15.86 41.03
CA LEU A 7 20.35 15.56 40.84
C LEU A 7 19.51 16.82 40.56
N HIS A 8 19.83 17.94 41.21
CA HIS A 8 19.09 19.19 41.04
C HIS A 8 19.55 20.00 39.83
N GLU A 9 20.86 20.04 39.54
CA GLU A 9 21.41 20.93 38.51
C GLU A 9 21.49 20.28 37.12
N VAL A 10 21.76 18.96 37.05
CA VAL A 10 21.93 18.25 35.77
C VAL A 10 20.64 17.56 35.33
N LEU A 11 19.93 16.92 36.27
CA LEU A 11 18.72 16.16 35.97
C LEU A 11 17.42 16.92 36.24
N ASN A 12 17.50 18.10 36.87
CA ASN A 12 16.37 19.00 37.15
C ASN A 12 15.20 18.28 37.86
N LEU A 13 15.51 17.39 38.78
CA LEU A 13 14.54 16.68 39.62
C LEU A 13 14.51 17.34 41.00
N TYR A 14 13.38 17.95 41.37
CA TYR A 14 13.16 18.50 42.71
C TYR A 14 12.49 17.47 43.61
N GLU A 15 12.97 17.30 44.84
CA GLU A 15 12.27 16.52 45.86
C GLU A 15 10.91 17.16 46.15
N VAL A 16 9.84 16.41 45.92
CA VAL A 16 8.46 16.84 46.22
C VAL A 16 8.26 16.75 47.73
N ASN A 17 8.46 17.85 48.45
CA ASN A 17 7.95 18.00 49.81
C ASN A 17 6.44 18.27 49.75
N ASN A 18 5.66 17.50 50.51
CA ASN A 18 4.19 17.53 50.55
C ASN A 18 3.65 18.89 51.05
N GLY A 19 3.68 19.95 50.24
CA GLY A 19 3.09 21.21 50.64
C GLY A 19 3.26 22.48 49.81
N ASP A 20 3.91 22.55 48.64
CA ASP A 20 3.92 23.79 47.83
C ASP A 20 4.07 23.55 46.29
N GLU A 21 3.58 24.56 45.55
CA GLU A 21 3.27 24.75 44.10
C GLU A 21 3.84 23.81 43.01
N PRO A 22 3.05 23.55 41.94
CA PRO A 22 3.16 22.39 41.10
C PRO A 22 4.38 22.45 40.17
N VAL A 23 5.18 21.39 40.23
CA VAL A 23 6.01 20.97 39.10
C VAL A 23 5.08 20.90 37.87
N ASN A 24 5.45 21.54 36.76
CA ASN A 24 4.70 21.49 35.51
C ASN A 24 4.70 20.07 34.93
N TYR A 25 3.94 19.17 35.55
CA TYR A 25 3.56 17.89 34.98
C TYR A 25 2.57 18.20 33.86
N SER A 26 3.07 18.25 32.62
CA SER A 26 2.18 18.14 31.47
C SER A 26 1.71 16.69 31.38
N ASN A 27 0.54 16.42 31.94
CA ASN A 27 -0.14 15.14 31.74
C ASN A 27 -0.21 14.83 30.24
N GLY A 28 -0.01 13.56 29.87
CA GLY A 28 -0.20 13.10 28.50
C GLY A 28 -1.64 13.36 28.07
N LYS A 29 -1.83 14.09 26.97
CA LYS A 29 -3.15 14.39 26.40
C LYS A 29 -3.35 13.56 25.15
N ASN A 30 -4.54 12.99 25.00
CA ASN A 30 -4.94 12.37 23.74
C ASN A 30 -4.97 13.43 22.63
N ALA A 31 -4.51 13.05 21.44
CA ALA A 31 -4.69 13.86 20.24
C ALA A 31 -6.17 13.86 19.85
N LYS A 32 -6.80 15.04 19.84
CA LYS A 32 -8.20 15.22 19.44
C LYS A 32 -8.26 15.81 18.03
N PHE A 33 -9.09 15.26 17.17
CA PHE A 33 -9.24 15.71 15.79
C PHE A 33 -10.62 15.38 15.23
N VAL A 34 -10.99 16.06 14.15
CA VAL A 34 -12.22 15.83 13.41
C VAL A 34 -11.88 15.10 12.12
N LEU A 35 -12.48 13.92 11.90
CA LEU A 35 -12.36 13.17 10.66
C LEU A 35 -13.75 13.05 10.01
N ASN A 36 -13.92 13.61 8.80
CA ASN A 36 -15.19 13.61 8.07
C ASN A 36 -16.39 14.13 8.90
N GLY A 37 -16.15 15.14 9.75
CA GLY A 37 -17.16 15.73 10.63
C GLY A 37 -17.38 14.98 11.95
N LEU A 38 -16.69 13.87 12.18
CA LEU A 38 -16.75 13.13 13.45
C LEU A 38 -15.57 13.49 14.35
N GLU A 39 -15.87 13.99 15.55
CA GLU A 39 -14.87 14.19 16.61
C GLU A 39 -14.36 12.85 17.14
N THR A 40 -13.05 12.69 17.20
CA THR A 40 -12.41 11.49 17.73
C THR A 40 -11.09 11.82 18.42
N GLU A 41 -10.55 10.85 19.16
CA GLU A 41 -9.28 11.01 19.86
C GLU A 41 -8.38 9.77 19.81
N ARG A 42 -7.06 9.98 19.88
CA ARG A 42 -6.05 8.91 19.90
C ARG A 42 -5.02 9.18 20.99
N LYS A 43 -4.52 8.11 21.61
CA LYS A 43 -3.48 8.20 22.64
C LYS A 43 -2.10 8.59 22.07
N ALA A 44 -1.91 8.43 20.76
CA ALA A 44 -0.66 8.70 20.05
C ALA A 44 -0.90 9.64 18.86
N ASN A 45 0.15 10.36 18.47
CA ASN A 45 0.14 11.27 17.31
C ASN A 45 0.33 10.53 15.97
N VAL A 46 0.74 9.27 16.01
CA VAL A 46 0.82 8.37 14.85
C VAL A 46 -0.22 7.29 15.02
N PHE A 47 -1.13 7.14 14.07
CA PHE A 47 -2.20 6.15 14.12
C PHE A 47 -2.72 5.81 12.73
N THR A 48 -3.34 4.63 12.60
CA THR A 48 -3.91 4.17 11.33
C THR A 48 -5.44 4.16 11.38
N ILE A 49 -6.09 4.70 10.34
CA ILE A 49 -7.54 4.64 10.14
C ILE A 49 -7.80 4.20 8.70
N SER A 50 -8.59 3.13 8.53
CA SER A 50 -8.98 2.59 7.22
C SER A 50 -7.80 2.33 6.27
N GLY A 51 -6.67 1.85 6.82
CA GLY A 51 -5.45 1.54 6.05
C GLY A 51 -4.55 2.74 5.72
N VAL A 52 -4.89 3.95 6.16
CA VAL A 52 -4.06 5.15 6.01
C VAL A 52 -3.40 5.48 7.35
N GLU A 53 -2.07 5.63 7.36
CA GLU A 53 -1.32 6.12 8.51
C GLU A 53 -1.36 7.65 8.56
N TYR A 54 -1.78 8.19 9.70
CA TYR A 54 -1.85 9.60 9.99
C TYR A 54 -0.77 9.95 11.01
N THR A 55 -0.01 11.00 10.73
CA THR A 55 0.94 11.61 11.67
C THR A 55 0.52 13.04 11.95
N ILE A 56 -0.01 13.31 13.13
CA ILE A 56 -0.36 14.66 13.59
C ILE A 56 0.91 15.38 14.04
N LYS A 57 1.27 16.46 13.36
CA LYS A 57 2.48 17.26 13.65
C LYS A 57 2.18 18.58 14.36
N ALA A 58 1.02 19.18 14.08
CA ALA A 58 0.63 20.48 14.62
C ALA A 58 -0.90 20.63 14.61
N VAL A 59 -1.41 21.59 15.38
CA VAL A 59 -2.81 22.01 15.35
C VAL A 59 -3.06 22.82 14.06
N THR A 60 -4.20 22.59 13.42
CA THR A 60 -4.58 23.27 12.17
C THR A 60 -5.81 24.12 12.38
N ASP A 61 -5.77 25.39 11.95
CA ASP A 61 -6.93 26.30 12.02
C ASP A 61 -7.96 26.04 10.92
N ASN A 62 -7.53 25.43 9.81
CA ASN A 62 -8.36 25.08 8.66
C ASN A 62 -8.38 23.57 8.44
N ALA A 63 -9.48 23.05 7.88
CA ALA A 63 -9.60 21.64 7.55
C ALA A 63 -8.55 21.21 6.53
N VAL A 64 -7.85 20.11 6.82
CA VAL A 64 -6.88 19.49 5.90
C VAL A 64 -7.57 18.38 5.12
N THR A 65 -7.53 18.46 3.80
CA THR A 65 -8.03 17.39 2.93
C THR A 65 -6.94 16.35 2.71
N VAL A 66 -7.19 15.13 3.16
CA VAL A 66 -6.34 13.97 2.86
C VAL A 66 -7.03 13.18 1.76
N SER A 67 -6.43 13.14 0.57
CA SER A 67 -6.88 12.30 -0.55
C SER A 67 -5.89 11.17 -0.77
N SER A 68 -6.38 9.94 -0.74
CA SER A 68 -5.63 8.78 -1.23
C SER A 68 -6.14 8.45 -2.62
N VAL A 69 -5.25 8.47 -3.61
CA VAL A 69 -5.53 8.02 -4.97
C VAL A 69 -4.72 6.76 -5.19
N SER A 70 -5.36 5.65 -5.55
CA SER A 70 -4.63 4.45 -5.96
C SER A 70 -3.92 4.73 -7.28
N ASP A 71 -2.62 4.49 -7.33
CA ASP A 71 -1.81 4.60 -8.55
C ASP A 71 -2.15 3.45 -9.51
N THR A 72 -3.22 3.66 -10.28
CA THR A 72 -3.70 2.68 -11.25
C THR A 72 -2.81 2.54 -12.46
N ASP A 73 -2.00 3.54 -12.77
CA ASP A 73 -1.00 3.47 -13.83
C ASP A 73 0.10 2.48 -13.45
N ALA A 74 0.63 2.56 -12.23
CA ALA A 74 1.65 1.61 -11.76
C ALA A 74 1.14 0.16 -11.71
N ILE A 75 -0.13 -0.05 -11.32
CA ILE A 75 -0.76 -1.37 -11.33
C ILE A 75 -0.94 -1.86 -12.77
N PHE A 76 -1.44 -1.01 -13.66
CA PHE A 76 -1.61 -1.33 -15.07
C PHE A 76 -0.28 -1.67 -15.75
N ASP A 77 0.78 -0.90 -15.49
CA ASP A 77 2.09 -1.14 -16.07
C ASP A 77 2.72 -2.46 -15.59
N LYS A 78 2.52 -2.83 -14.31
CA LYS A 78 2.92 -4.15 -13.80
C LYS A 78 2.19 -5.28 -14.52
N ILE A 79 0.87 -5.15 -14.70
CA ILE A 79 0.06 -6.16 -15.38
C ILE A 79 0.43 -6.25 -16.87
N LYS A 80 0.63 -5.10 -17.53
CA LYS A 80 1.14 -5.04 -18.90
C LYS A 80 2.51 -5.70 -19.03
N GLY A 81 3.41 -5.45 -18.09
CA GLY A 81 4.73 -6.11 -18.04
C GLY A 81 4.59 -7.63 -17.98
N PHE A 82 3.80 -8.13 -17.03
CA PHE A 82 3.54 -9.56 -16.86
C PHE A 82 2.91 -10.20 -18.10
N VAL A 83 1.87 -9.58 -18.67
CA VAL A 83 1.18 -10.09 -19.87
C VAL A 83 2.14 -10.13 -21.06
N ASN A 84 2.91 -9.07 -21.30
CA ASN A 84 3.89 -9.03 -22.38
C ASN A 84 4.98 -10.09 -22.21
N GLU A 85 5.48 -10.26 -20.98
CA GLU A 85 6.46 -11.29 -20.66
C GLU A 85 5.94 -12.68 -21.03
N LYS A 86 4.71 -13.02 -20.62
CA LYS A 86 4.10 -14.33 -20.94
C LYS A 86 3.78 -14.52 -22.41
N LEU A 87 3.37 -13.46 -23.12
CA LEU A 87 3.12 -13.52 -24.56
C LEU A 87 4.41 -13.64 -25.39
N MET A 88 5.53 -13.12 -24.89
CA MET A 88 6.83 -13.13 -25.57
C MET A 88 7.79 -14.23 -25.07
N GLU A 89 7.39 -14.97 -24.04
CA GLU A 89 8.21 -16.01 -23.42
C GLU A 89 8.70 -17.05 -24.45
N ARG A 90 10.00 -17.37 -24.40
CA ARG A 90 10.57 -18.40 -25.27
C ARG A 90 10.03 -19.75 -24.83
N ARG A 91 9.38 -20.46 -25.77
CA ARG A 91 8.94 -21.83 -25.57
C ARG A 91 10.12 -22.79 -25.76
N TYR A 92 10.50 -23.51 -24.71
CA TYR A 92 11.49 -24.59 -24.79
C TYR A 92 10.81 -25.90 -25.20
N ARG A 93 10.88 -26.24 -26.50
CA ARG A 93 10.23 -27.44 -27.05
C ARG A 93 10.87 -28.76 -26.61
N ASP A 94 12.14 -28.72 -26.22
CA ASP A 94 12.93 -29.90 -25.85
C ASP A 94 12.64 -30.40 -24.42
N PHE A 95 11.78 -29.69 -23.67
CA PHE A 95 11.41 -29.99 -22.29
C PHE A 95 9.93 -30.37 -22.22
N PRO A 96 9.54 -31.61 -22.60
CA PRO A 96 8.18 -32.09 -22.43
C PRO A 96 7.84 -32.29 -20.94
N PRO A 97 6.56 -32.38 -20.57
CA PRO A 97 6.15 -32.72 -19.21
C PRO A 97 6.75 -34.05 -18.74
N LEU A 98 7.29 -34.09 -17.53
CA LEU A 98 7.86 -35.31 -16.94
C LEU A 98 6.76 -36.31 -16.57
N THR A 99 7.01 -37.60 -16.78
CA THR A 99 6.15 -38.65 -16.23
C THR A 99 6.35 -38.80 -14.73
N ASN A 100 5.42 -39.45 -14.04
CA ASN A 100 5.51 -39.68 -12.60
C ASN A 100 6.76 -40.50 -12.24
N GLU A 101 7.17 -41.44 -13.11
CA GLU A 101 8.35 -42.27 -12.93
C GLU A 101 9.63 -41.42 -13.08
N GLN A 102 9.68 -40.53 -14.07
CA GLN A 102 10.82 -39.63 -14.28
C GLN A 102 10.98 -38.64 -13.11
N ARG A 103 9.88 -38.07 -12.59
CA ARG A 103 9.91 -37.19 -11.42
C ARG A 103 10.43 -37.88 -10.17
N ARG A 104 10.14 -39.17 -9.98
CA ARG A 104 10.65 -39.95 -8.84
C ARG A 104 12.13 -40.29 -8.95
N ALA A 105 12.71 -40.18 -10.14
CA ALA A 105 14.09 -40.54 -10.43
C ALA A 105 15.03 -39.33 -10.57
N MET A 106 14.54 -38.11 -10.35
CA MET A 106 15.29 -36.85 -10.45
C MET A 106 15.32 -36.14 -9.11
N ASP A 107 16.31 -35.28 -8.91
CA ASP A 107 16.38 -34.42 -7.72
C ASP A 107 15.38 -33.26 -7.82
N ASP A 108 14.86 -32.81 -6.68
CA ASP A 108 13.82 -31.75 -6.60
C ASP A 108 14.19 -30.48 -7.38
N LYS A 109 15.47 -30.07 -7.29
CA LYS A 109 15.98 -28.87 -7.99
C LYS A 109 16.00 -29.05 -9.51
N GLU A 110 16.26 -30.26 -9.99
CA GLU A 110 16.23 -30.58 -11.42
C GLU A 110 14.78 -30.66 -11.93
N ILE A 111 13.88 -31.23 -11.13
CA ILE A 111 12.44 -31.26 -11.41
C ILE A 111 11.90 -29.83 -11.54
N GLU A 112 12.22 -28.95 -10.60
CA GLU A 112 11.78 -27.55 -10.63
C GLU A 112 12.25 -26.83 -11.90
N MET A 113 13.55 -26.91 -12.22
CA MET A 113 14.10 -26.33 -13.44
C MET A 113 13.48 -26.92 -14.72
N TRP A 114 13.18 -28.22 -14.72
CA TRP A 114 12.55 -28.88 -15.84
C TRP A 114 11.09 -28.44 -16.00
N GLU A 115 10.34 -28.39 -14.91
CA GLU A 115 8.96 -27.93 -14.90
C GLU A 115 8.84 -26.47 -15.33
N GLU A 116 9.75 -25.59 -14.90
CA GLU A 116 9.82 -24.20 -15.37
C GLU A 116 10.00 -24.13 -16.90
N LYS A 117 10.97 -24.89 -17.43
CA LYS A 117 11.20 -24.95 -18.88
C LYS A 117 10.03 -25.57 -19.63
N ALA A 118 9.41 -26.62 -19.08
CA ALA A 118 8.24 -27.25 -19.67
C ALA A 118 7.00 -26.34 -19.66
N LYS A 119 6.89 -25.45 -18.67
CA LYS A 119 5.81 -24.44 -18.56
C LYS A 119 6.09 -23.18 -19.40
N SER A 120 7.33 -22.96 -19.84
CA SER A 120 7.71 -21.78 -20.60
C SER A 120 6.95 -21.64 -21.92
N GLY A 121 6.49 -20.43 -22.22
CA GLY A 121 5.85 -20.11 -23.50
C GLY A 121 4.58 -20.91 -23.78
N LEU A 122 3.95 -21.49 -22.74
CA LEU A 122 2.62 -22.11 -22.82
C LEU A 122 1.56 -21.08 -23.22
N LEU A 123 1.66 -19.86 -22.69
CA LEU A 123 0.74 -18.76 -22.95
C LEU A 123 1.18 -17.89 -24.14
N ARG A 124 2.22 -18.31 -24.88
CA ARG A 124 2.75 -17.54 -26.00
C ARG A 124 1.70 -17.44 -27.10
N GLY A 125 1.32 -16.21 -27.44
CA GLY A 125 0.33 -15.93 -28.47
C GLY A 125 -1.11 -16.30 -28.08
N ASP A 126 -1.38 -16.48 -26.78
CA ASP A 126 -2.74 -16.68 -26.29
C ASP A 126 -3.59 -15.42 -26.54
N HIS A 127 -4.63 -15.56 -27.36
CA HIS A 127 -5.53 -14.48 -27.74
C HIS A 127 -6.39 -13.99 -26.56
N MET A 128 -6.75 -14.87 -25.62
CA MET A 128 -7.49 -14.50 -24.41
C MET A 128 -6.61 -13.63 -23.51
N LEU A 129 -5.36 -14.02 -23.31
CA LEU A 129 -4.39 -13.23 -22.53
C LEU A 129 -4.13 -11.84 -23.17
N SER A 130 -4.12 -11.78 -24.51
CA SER A 130 -3.97 -10.51 -25.24
C SER A 130 -5.17 -9.55 -25.06
N GLY A 131 -6.37 -10.09 -24.83
CA GLY A 131 -7.60 -9.32 -24.61
C GLY A 131 -7.69 -8.67 -23.22
N ILE A 132 -7.08 -9.30 -22.20
CA ILE A 132 -7.17 -8.87 -20.79
C ILE A 132 -6.74 -7.41 -20.58
N LEU A 133 -5.68 -6.95 -21.25
CA LEU A 133 -5.22 -5.56 -21.09
C LEU A 133 -6.23 -4.54 -21.66
N THR A 134 -6.92 -4.91 -22.73
CA THR A 134 -7.94 -4.07 -23.36
C THR A 134 -9.20 -4.06 -22.49
N ASP A 135 -9.63 -5.23 -22.03
CA ASP A 135 -10.80 -5.38 -21.14
C ASP A 135 -10.58 -4.66 -19.80
N MET A 136 -9.39 -4.77 -19.22
CA MET A 136 -9.06 -4.08 -17.97
C MET A 136 -9.09 -2.56 -18.13
N ARG A 137 -8.60 -2.03 -19.26
CA ARG A 137 -8.72 -0.58 -19.54
C ARG A 137 -10.18 -0.16 -19.68
N MET A 138 -10.99 -0.94 -20.41
CA MET A 138 -12.41 -0.66 -20.57
C MET A 138 -13.12 -0.66 -19.21
N LEU A 139 -12.88 -1.66 -18.36
CA LEU A 139 -13.46 -1.75 -17.01
C LEU A 139 -13.08 -0.55 -16.11
N ILE A 140 -11.86 -0.02 -16.22
CA ILE A 140 -11.44 1.14 -15.43
C ILE A 140 -12.08 2.44 -15.97
N SER A 141 -12.24 2.54 -17.30
CA SER A 141 -12.90 3.69 -17.93
C SER A 141 -14.43 3.64 -17.85
N ASP A 142 -15.00 2.45 -17.60
CA ASP A 142 -16.43 2.23 -17.62
C ASP A 142 -17.13 2.95 -16.48
N GLN A 143 -18.36 3.37 -16.79
CA GLN A 143 -19.21 4.08 -15.85
C GLN A 143 -19.71 3.11 -14.77
N VAL A 144 -19.45 3.41 -13.49
CA VAL A 144 -19.97 2.61 -12.37
C VAL A 144 -21.47 2.88 -12.23
N LYS A 145 -22.30 1.92 -12.63
CA LYS A 145 -23.76 1.99 -12.50
C LYS A 145 -24.18 1.59 -11.07
N GLY A 146 -25.14 2.31 -10.50
CA GLY A 146 -25.75 1.94 -9.21
C GLY A 146 -25.27 2.72 -7.98
N LEU A 147 -24.36 3.69 -8.13
CA LEU A 147 -24.04 4.66 -7.08
C LEU A 147 -25.13 5.74 -7.09
N GLY A 148 -26.06 5.66 -6.14
CA GLY A 148 -27.15 6.62 -5.99
C GLY A 148 -26.65 8.06 -5.88
N ASP A 149 -27.42 8.98 -6.47
CA ASP A 149 -27.19 10.43 -6.55
C ASP A 149 -26.26 10.92 -7.69
N GLY A 150 -25.70 10.05 -8.53
CA GLY A 150 -25.02 10.45 -9.78
C GLY A 150 -23.72 11.27 -9.61
N ARG A 151 -23.30 11.53 -8.37
CA ARG A 151 -22.11 12.32 -8.02
C ARG A 151 -20.79 11.61 -8.34
N ILE A 152 -20.81 10.28 -8.37
CA ILE A 152 -19.67 9.45 -8.77
C ILE A 152 -20.18 8.47 -9.82
N SER A 153 -19.85 8.75 -11.07
CA SER A 153 -20.21 7.94 -12.23
C SER A 153 -19.01 7.24 -12.85
N SER A 154 -17.78 7.66 -12.58
CA SER A 154 -16.58 7.02 -13.13
C SER A 154 -15.47 6.99 -12.10
N LEU A 155 -14.60 5.96 -12.16
CA LEU A 155 -13.39 5.88 -11.34
C LEU A 155 -12.48 7.11 -11.53
N ALA A 156 -12.51 7.74 -12.71
CA ALA A 156 -11.81 9.00 -12.99
C ALA A 156 -12.20 10.15 -12.04
N GLN A 157 -13.44 10.20 -11.54
CA GLN A 157 -13.92 11.27 -10.65
C GLN A 157 -13.36 11.16 -9.23
N ILE A 158 -12.85 9.98 -8.86
CA ILE A 158 -12.13 9.74 -7.60
C ILE A 158 -10.61 9.65 -7.84
N GLY A 159 -10.12 10.17 -8.96
CA GLY A 159 -8.69 10.26 -9.30
C GLY A 159 -8.09 8.99 -9.90
N ILE A 160 -8.90 7.95 -10.12
CA ILE A 160 -8.44 6.69 -10.74
C ILE A 160 -8.59 6.82 -12.25
N THR A 161 -7.51 7.19 -12.93
CA THR A 161 -7.47 7.30 -14.39
C THR A 161 -6.47 6.31 -14.97
N THR A 162 -6.76 5.79 -16.16
CA THR A 162 -5.76 5.12 -16.99
C THR A 162 -5.45 6.06 -18.15
N GLY A 163 -4.37 6.82 -18.01
CA GLY A 163 -4.07 7.88 -18.96
C GLY A 163 -2.65 8.33 -18.76
N SER A 164 -1.79 8.02 -19.74
CA SER A 164 -0.39 8.43 -19.77
C SER A 164 -0.26 9.86 -19.29
N LYS A 165 0.40 10.04 -18.14
CA LYS A 165 0.90 11.31 -17.65
C LYS A 165 1.60 12.00 -18.82
N SER A 166 0.93 12.98 -19.43
CA SER A 166 1.57 13.84 -20.42
C SER A 166 2.53 14.71 -19.62
N TYR A 167 3.79 14.30 -19.56
CA TYR A 167 4.86 15.14 -19.08
C TYR A 167 4.88 16.39 -19.97
N LYS A 168 4.57 17.54 -19.38
CA LYS A 168 4.97 18.85 -19.89
C LYS A 168 6.31 19.21 -19.29
#